data_AF-A0A081RIK8-F1
#
_entry.id   AF-A0A081RIK8-F1
#
_cell.length_a   1.000
_cell.length_b   1.000
_cell.length_c   1.000
_cell.angle_alpha   90.00
_cell.angle_beta   90.00
_cell.angle_gamma   90.00
#
_symmetry.space_group_name_H-M   'P 1'
#
loop_
_entity.id
_entity.type
_entity.pdbx_description
1 polymer ?
#
loop_
_entity_poly.entity_id
_entity_poly.type
_entity_poly.pdbx_seq_one_letter_code
_entity_poly.pdbx_strand_id
1 'polypeptide(L)'
;MASKRNLMIGAGAAVLAVAGVAFAAQQNNEANENRLIGEHTEKEIPLNQVPAAAMNAARAQLASIREAELVTRKADGSTLYELEGKDKAGKKVGLYITPEGQVLGGGAEGDHDEDGD
;
A
#
# COMPACT_ATOMS: atom_id res chain seq x y z
N MET A 1 47.60 -18.16 4.30
CA MET A 1 46.42 -17.28 4.17
C MET A 1 45.52 -17.51 5.38
N ALA A 2 45.03 -16.45 6.02
CA ALA A 2 44.09 -16.56 7.14
C ALA A 2 43.06 -15.42 7.05
N SER A 3 41.80 -15.72 7.38
CA SER A 3 40.64 -14.89 7.02
C SER A 3 40.19 -13.97 8.16
N LYS A 4 39.74 -12.76 7.76
CA LYS A 4 38.70 -11.89 8.35
C LYS A 4 38.49 -11.89 9.87
N ARG A 5 38.59 -10.70 10.48
CA ARG A 5 37.93 -10.38 11.76
C ARG A 5 36.61 -9.69 11.47
N ASN A 6 35.50 -10.31 11.87
CA ASN A 6 34.17 -9.71 11.77
C ASN A 6 34.00 -8.63 12.85
N LEU A 7 33.41 -7.50 12.47
CA LEU A 7 32.94 -6.49 13.42
C LEU A 7 31.57 -6.93 13.96
N MET A 8 31.47 -7.13 15.27
CA MET A 8 30.18 -7.16 15.96
C MET A 8 29.59 -5.75 15.96
N ILE A 9 28.34 -5.63 15.51
CA ILE A 9 27.40 -4.63 16.02
C ILE A 9 26.24 -5.46 16.59
N GLY A 10 25.84 -5.17 17.82
CA GLY A 10 24.79 -5.92 18.53
C GLY A 10 23.66 -5.02 19.02
N ALA A 11 22.88 -5.58 19.95
CA ALA A 11 21.72 -5.02 20.65
C ALA A 11 20.39 -5.02 19.85
N GLY A 12 19.46 -5.88 20.30
CA GLY A 12 18.09 -6.00 19.82
C GLY A 12 17.51 -7.39 20.12
N ALA A 13 16.89 -7.58 21.29
CA ALA A 13 16.24 -8.84 21.69
C ALA A 13 15.06 -9.16 20.73
N ALA A 14 14.92 -10.37 20.18
CA ALA A 14 14.27 -11.54 20.81
C ALA A 14 12.91 -11.17 21.46
N VAL A 15 11.77 -11.57 20.90
CA VAL A 15 10.99 -12.81 21.17
C VAL A 15 9.71 -12.70 20.30
N LEU A 16 9.01 -13.73 19.79
CA LEU A 16 8.97 -15.19 20.04
C LEU A 16 9.11 -15.97 18.70
N ALA A 17 8.50 -17.16 18.58
CA ALA A 17 8.25 -17.89 17.33
C ALA A 17 6.88 -18.59 17.39
N VAL A 18 5.97 -18.25 16.47
CA VAL A 18 4.70 -18.97 16.21
C VAL A 18 4.39 -18.90 14.70
N ALA A 19 3.81 -19.98 14.14
CA ALA A 19 3.18 -20.06 12.82
C ALA A 19 4.01 -19.59 11.58
N GLY A 20 4.79 -20.50 11.00
CA GLY A 20 5.54 -20.30 9.75
C GLY A 20 4.70 -20.31 8.46
N VAL A 21 3.63 -19.50 8.39
CA VAL A 21 2.81 -19.32 7.16
C VAL A 21 2.47 -17.84 6.89
N ALA A 22 2.40 -16.97 7.92
CA ALA A 22 1.90 -15.61 7.78
C ALA A 22 2.78 -14.63 6.96
N PHE A 23 4.09 -14.90 6.81
CA PHE A 23 4.99 -14.00 6.08
C PHE A 23 4.79 -13.97 4.56
N ALA A 24 4.06 -14.93 3.98
CA ALA A 24 3.90 -15.03 2.52
C ALA A 24 2.79 -14.14 1.94
N ALA A 25 1.80 -13.73 2.76
CA ALA A 25 0.68 -12.91 2.29
C ALA A 25 1.09 -11.44 2.12
N GLN A 26 1.77 -10.88 3.13
CA GLN A 26 2.14 -9.46 3.14
C GLN A 26 3.18 -9.10 2.05
N GLN A 27 4.14 -10.00 1.77
CA GLN A 27 5.15 -9.79 0.73
C GLN A 27 4.59 -9.75 -0.70
N ASN A 28 3.39 -10.29 -0.94
CA ASN A 28 2.81 -10.34 -2.29
C ASN A 28 2.11 -9.05 -2.71
N ASN A 29 1.61 -8.24 -1.76
CA ASN A 29 0.93 -6.98 -2.07
C ASN A 29 1.95 -5.89 -2.39
N GLU A 30 2.89 -5.66 -1.45
CA GLU A 30 4.00 -4.70 -1.58
C GLU A 30 4.79 -4.87 -2.90
N ALA A 31 4.98 -6.12 -3.36
CA ALA A 31 5.69 -6.43 -4.59
C ALA A 31 4.92 -6.04 -5.87
N ASN A 32 3.59 -6.08 -5.85
CA ASN A 32 2.76 -5.66 -6.98
C ASN A 32 2.64 -4.12 -7.04
N GLU A 33 2.53 -3.47 -5.88
CA GLU A 33 2.42 -2.01 -5.74
C GLU A 33 3.75 -1.33 -6.12
N ASN A 34 4.88 -1.82 -5.58
CA ASN A 34 6.21 -1.34 -5.96
C ASN A 34 6.50 -1.51 -7.46
N ARG A 35 5.86 -2.45 -8.17
CA ARG A 35 5.96 -2.57 -9.64
C ARG A 35 5.19 -1.47 -10.37
N LEU A 36 4.09 -0.98 -9.80
CA LEU A 36 3.22 0.04 -10.40
C LEU A 36 3.72 1.46 -10.08
N ILE A 37 4.08 1.72 -8.82
CA ILE A 37 4.40 3.05 -8.31
C ILE A 37 5.84 3.20 -7.77
N GLY A 38 6.66 2.14 -7.78
CA GLY A 38 8.02 2.15 -7.21
C GLY A 38 8.00 2.15 -5.68
N GLU A 39 9.16 2.17 -5.02
CA GLU A 39 9.22 2.34 -3.57
C GLU A 39 8.56 3.64 -3.12
N HIS A 40 7.72 3.57 -2.10
CA HIS A 40 6.92 4.69 -1.61
C HIS A 40 6.78 4.66 -0.08
N THR A 41 6.10 5.67 0.46
CA THR A 41 5.59 5.73 1.84
C THR A 41 4.16 6.23 1.81
N GLU A 42 3.30 5.64 2.62
CA GLU A 42 1.87 5.93 2.65
C GLU A 42 1.48 6.61 3.96
N LYS A 43 0.28 7.17 3.98
CA LYS A 43 -0.25 7.95 5.08
C LYS A 43 -1.73 8.19 4.83
N GLU A 44 -2.58 7.59 5.66
CA GLU A 44 -4.00 7.89 5.71
C GLU A 44 -4.26 9.41 5.78
N ILE A 45 -5.18 9.89 4.94
CA ILE A 45 -5.68 11.26 4.92
C ILE A 45 -7.21 11.28 4.88
N PRO A 46 -7.85 12.31 5.46
CA PRO A 46 -9.29 12.51 5.28
C PRO A 46 -9.66 12.67 3.79
N LEU A 47 -10.77 12.06 3.36
CA LEU A 47 -11.29 12.10 1.99
C LEU A 47 -11.48 13.53 1.42
N ASN A 48 -11.61 14.56 2.28
CA ASN A 48 -11.74 15.96 1.88
C ASN A 48 -10.40 16.66 1.58
N GLN A 49 -9.25 16.02 1.84
CA GLN A 49 -7.91 16.47 1.45
C GLN A 49 -7.48 15.94 0.08
N VAL A 50 -8.23 15.01 -0.49
CA VAL A 50 -8.00 14.44 -1.82
C VAL A 50 -8.39 15.48 -2.90
N PRO A 51 -7.52 15.76 -3.89
CA PRO A 51 -7.84 16.64 -5.00
C PRO A 51 -9.12 16.22 -5.73
N ALA A 52 -9.93 17.21 -6.10
CA ALA A 52 -11.23 16.96 -6.74
C ALA A 52 -11.12 16.15 -8.04
N ALA A 53 -10.03 16.30 -8.81
CA ALA A 53 -9.79 15.52 -10.01
C ALA A 53 -9.52 14.02 -9.70
N ALA A 54 -8.65 13.73 -8.72
CA ALA A 54 -8.39 12.37 -8.24
C ALA A 54 -9.67 11.70 -7.70
N MET A 55 -10.40 12.41 -6.83
CA MET A 55 -11.68 11.94 -6.27
C MET A 55 -12.74 11.67 -7.35
N ASN A 56 -12.82 12.50 -8.39
CA ASN A 56 -13.74 12.28 -9.51
C ASN A 56 -13.33 11.10 -10.39
N ALA A 57 -12.02 10.87 -10.60
CA ALA A 57 -11.51 9.73 -11.34
C ALA A 57 -11.80 8.40 -10.62
N ALA A 58 -11.65 8.34 -9.30
CA ALA A 58 -12.05 7.17 -8.52
C ALA A 58 -13.56 6.90 -8.60
N ARG A 59 -14.41 7.94 -8.45
CA ARG A 59 -15.87 7.82 -8.54
C ARG A 59 -16.39 7.34 -9.90
N ALA A 60 -15.59 7.40 -10.97
CA ALA A 60 -15.95 6.81 -12.26
C ALA A 60 -15.87 5.26 -12.24
N GLN A 61 -15.03 4.70 -11.38
CA GLN A 61 -14.70 3.27 -11.31
C GLN A 61 -15.31 2.59 -10.06
N LEU A 62 -15.19 3.23 -8.90
CA LEU A 62 -15.69 2.75 -7.61
C LEU A 62 -17.14 3.18 -7.37
N ALA A 63 -17.97 2.26 -6.87
CA ALA A 63 -19.34 2.50 -6.44
C ALA A 63 -19.41 3.16 -5.03
N SER A 64 -18.40 2.93 -4.19
CA SER A 64 -18.21 3.60 -2.90
C SER A 64 -16.72 3.76 -2.62
N ILE A 65 -16.34 4.83 -1.92
CA ILE A 65 -14.96 5.11 -1.48
C ILE A 65 -15.01 5.20 0.06
N ARG A 66 -14.07 4.53 0.74
CA ARG A 66 -14.04 4.40 2.21
C ARG A 66 -12.86 5.13 2.84
N GLU A 67 -11.68 4.92 2.29
CA GLU A 67 -10.39 5.36 2.81
C GLU A 67 -9.58 6.09 1.72
N ALA A 68 -8.58 6.85 2.14
CA ALA A 68 -7.69 7.58 1.24
C ALA A 68 -6.29 7.72 1.85
N GLU A 69 -5.27 7.49 1.04
CA GLU A 69 -3.86 7.58 1.45
C GLU A 69 -3.13 8.62 0.59
N LEU A 70 -2.20 9.34 1.20
CA LEU A 70 -1.20 10.14 0.49
C LEU A 70 0.07 9.29 0.27
N VAL A 71 0.22 8.80 -0.95
CA VAL A 71 1.35 7.97 -1.37
C VAL A 71 2.48 8.87 -1.86
N THR A 72 3.64 8.83 -1.22
CA THR A 72 4.84 9.60 -1.63
C THR A 72 5.90 8.66 -2.18
N ARG A 73 6.24 8.79 -3.47
CA ARG A 73 7.24 7.93 -4.13
C ARG A 73 8.66 8.33 -3.70
N LYS A 74 9.46 7.40 -3.22
CA LYS A 74 10.86 7.64 -2.78
C LYS A 74 11.79 7.99 -3.93
N ALA A 75 11.47 7.56 -5.15
CA ALA A 75 12.32 7.73 -6.32
C ALA A 75 12.43 9.19 -6.79
N ASP A 76 11.35 9.97 -6.68
CA ASP A 76 11.27 11.35 -7.19
C ASP A 76 10.56 12.34 -6.23
N GLY A 77 10.06 11.88 -5.08
CA GLY A 77 9.33 12.70 -4.11
C GLY A 77 7.93 13.12 -4.55
N SER A 78 7.44 12.62 -5.70
CA SER A 78 6.11 12.95 -6.20
C SER A 78 5.01 12.24 -5.40
N THR A 79 3.83 12.85 -5.39
CA THR A 79 2.67 12.38 -4.65
C THR A 79 1.62 11.77 -5.56
N LEU A 80 1.02 10.69 -5.09
CA LEU A 80 -0.17 10.04 -5.62
C LEU A 80 -1.20 9.93 -4.49
N TYR A 81 -2.43 9.60 -4.85
CA TYR A 81 -3.49 9.27 -3.92
C TYR A 81 -3.93 7.84 -4.17
N GLU A 82 -3.90 7.01 -3.13
CA GLU A 82 -4.67 5.78 -3.15
C GLU A 82 -6.08 6.05 -2.63
N LEU A 83 -7.08 5.52 -3.33
CA LEU A 83 -8.48 5.58 -2.93
C LEU A 83 -9.04 4.17 -2.90
N GLU A 84 -9.25 3.67 -1.70
CA GLU A 84 -9.86 2.37 -1.45
C GLU A 84 -11.37 2.45 -1.43
N GLY A 85 -12.02 1.39 -1.88
CA GLY A 85 -13.46 1.37 -2.00
C GLY A 85 -14.02 0.04 -2.45
N LYS A 86 -15.22 0.10 -3.02
CA LYS A 86 -15.83 -1.05 -3.71
C LYS A 86 -16.08 -0.72 -5.16
N ASP A 87 -15.78 -1.66 -6.04
CA ASP A 87 -16.16 -1.58 -7.44
C ASP A 87 -17.67 -1.81 -7.65
N LYS A 88 -18.12 -1.82 -8.91
CA LYS A 88 -19.53 -2.05 -9.28
C LYS A 88 -20.00 -3.50 -9.06
N ALA A 89 -19.08 -4.45 -8.84
CA ALA A 89 -19.38 -5.82 -8.45
C ALA A 89 -19.40 -6.00 -6.92
N GLY A 90 -19.06 -4.95 -6.15
CA GLY A 90 -19.01 -4.95 -4.69
C GLY A 90 -17.67 -5.45 -4.10
N LYS A 91 -16.66 -5.68 -4.95
CA LYS A 91 -15.32 -6.13 -4.53
C LYS A 91 -14.50 -4.97 -3.97
N LYS A 92 -13.71 -5.20 -2.91
CA LYS A 92 -12.72 -4.23 -2.43
C LYS A 92 -11.66 -3.96 -3.51
N VAL A 93 -11.35 -2.69 -3.76
CA VAL A 93 -10.39 -2.23 -4.78
C VAL A 93 -9.75 -0.91 -4.35
N GLY A 94 -8.41 -0.88 -4.35
CA GLY A 94 -7.57 0.30 -4.22
C GLY A 94 -7.17 0.83 -5.60
N LEU A 95 -7.18 2.16 -5.76
CA LEU A 95 -6.82 2.84 -7.02
C LEU A 95 -5.75 3.90 -6.75
N TYR A 96 -4.60 3.80 -7.43
CA TYR A 96 -3.56 4.82 -7.44
C TYR A 96 -3.83 5.89 -8.51
N ILE A 97 -3.96 7.14 -8.08
CA ILE A 97 -4.40 8.25 -8.93
C ILE A 97 -3.49 9.48 -8.72
N THR A 98 -3.10 10.16 -9.79
CA THR A 98 -2.35 11.43 -9.70
C THR A 98 -3.24 12.57 -9.20
N PRO A 99 -2.69 13.68 -8.68
CA PRO A 99 -3.47 14.85 -8.26
C PRO A 99 -4.41 15.40 -9.37
N GLU A 100 -4.03 15.22 -10.64
CA GLU A 100 -4.75 15.64 -11.84
C GLU A 100 -5.85 14.66 -12.28
N GLY A 101 -6.00 13.52 -11.60
CA GLY A 101 -7.03 12.51 -11.89
C GLY A 101 -6.62 11.43 -12.89
N GLN A 102 -5.33 11.28 -13.21
CA GLN A 102 -4.86 10.14 -14.01
C GLN A 102 -4.79 8.88 -13.13
N VAL A 103 -5.58 7.86 -13.45
CA VAL A 103 -5.48 6.55 -12.77
C VAL A 103 -4.32 5.77 -13.37
N LEU A 104 -3.36 5.40 -12.51
CA LEU A 104 -2.16 4.64 -12.91
C LEU A 104 -2.41 3.14 -12.91
N GLY A 105 -3.27 2.68 -12.01
CA GLY A 105 -3.68 1.28 -11.85
C GLY A 105 -4.33 1.08 -10.49
N GLY A 106 -4.58 -0.18 -10.16
CA GLY A 106 -5.19 -0.57 -8.90
C GLY A 106 -5.27 -2.08 -8.76
N GLY A 107 -5.37 -2.54 -7.52
CA GLY A 107 -5.50 -3.94 -7.16
C GLY A 107 -6.86 -4.19 -6.50
N ALA A 108 -7.30 -5.44 -6.51
CA ALA A 108 -8.21 -5.84 -5.45
C ALA A 108 -7.37 -6.06 -4.20
N GLU A 109 -7.64 -5.29 -3.15
CA GLU A 109 -7.14 -5.58 -1.81
C GLU A 109 -7.48 -7.04 -1.49
N GLY A 110 -6.50 -7.79 -0.99
CA GLY A 110 -6.77 -9.11 -0.43
C GLY A 110 -7.77 -8.97 0.71
N ASP A 111 -8.72 -9.90 0.82
CA ASP A 111 -9.65 -9.91 1.95
C ASP A 111 -8.86 -10.10 3.24
N HIS A 112 -8.56 -8.99 3.92
CA HIS A 112 -8.08 -8.99 5.29
C HIS A 112 -9.28 -9.37 6.16
N ASP A 113 -9.54 -10.67 6.24
CA ASP A 113 -10.44 -11.26 7.20
C ASP A 113 -9.86 -10.95 8.58
N GLU A 114 -10.51 -10.04 9.31
CA GLU A 114 -10.25 -9.82 10.73
C GLU A 114 -10.60 -11.14 11.45
N ASP A 115 -9.58 -11.89 11.86
CA ASP A 115 -9.74 -13.08 12.70
C ASP A 115 -10.51 -12.69 13.98
N GLY A 116 -11.77 -13.14 14.08
CA GLY A 116 -12.65 -12.84 15.21
C GLY A 116 -12.21 -13.53 16.51
N ASP A 117 -12.52 -12.87 17.64
CA ASP A 117 -12.30 -13.32 19.03
C ASP A 117 -12.70 -14.79 19.33
#